data_AF-A0AAW1SJ82-F1
#
_entry.id   AF-A0AAW1SJ82-F1
#
_cell.length_a   1.000
_cell.length_b   1.000
_cell.length_c   1.000
_cell.angle_alpha   90.00
_cell.angle_beta   90.00
_cell.angle_gamma   90.00
#
_symmetry.space_group_name_H-M   'P 1'
#
loop_
_entity.id
_entity.type
_entity.pdbx_description
1 polymer ?
#
loop_
_entity_poly.entity_id
_entity_poly.type
_entity_poly.pdbx_seq_one_letter_code
_entity_poly.pdbx_strand_id
1 'polypeptide(L)'
;MATCSHSYKNVASQVDSPRIRRRCSCSGRLPTAGQASRQRRAIHVTRAGLLEQMGLLFRKPIARSQVEAERNELLNLLEAPEANEARIDELIDILAASNQPFVEELLGGGPWQVVYTRGPLLWQQLISPGAGGKRVRQGGSQEFVPQGRQVLNFGSLLGGFAAVAANGTYELLEEDGSADLPKTILAKISGGSLTLSKLRIPLPIKGTGTACRITCVSFQLLWDLGPSAAIIIRNQSLAIANSNFSQIAGWAPAALSIVDSTVLITNSTFQQNTQGQAGAVYINGSSRVDFEGSVLASNNGSQSGAIFLNGPSSLSINGSVLASNTGALGGAVGLINGSFLAVSNSHLLGNSAQNGGAVFLSNCTDSLLNSNTYAGNSASVQGGALYAEKCGGDYLDNSYVSNGAQRAGAVYFTTAKYCLFQGETFQNNTAVGDTSGLEMTNAIGNVDSCIFSANYGQKGSAIFQNACTSNIINSIFEDNQATTSGGAIFRAGQTRGNITGCSFLQNTADQLAGAIYDDQSIGNIQSCTFGNNQAQSTNTAGSIFRNQCSGSISSCKGLGQGDVQQQGQSTSRP
;
A
#
# COMPACT_ATOMS: atom_id res chain seq x y z
N MET A 1 -45.49 22.89 -11.82
CA MET A 1 -46.76 22.22 -11.47
C MET A 1 -46.66 20.80 -12.03
N ALA A 2 -46.71 19.67 -11.32
CA ALA A 2 -46.98 19.30 -9.93
C ALA A 2 -46.04 18.11 -9.60
N THR A 3 -45.18 18.19 -8.59
CA THR A 3 -45.27 17.51 -7.28
C THR A 3 -45.91 16.13 -7.26
N CYS A 4 -45.10 15.10 -6.97
CA CYS A 4 -45.53 13.94 -6.20
C CYS A 4 -44.36 13.45 -5.32
N SER A 5 -44.47 13.78 -4.04
CA SER A 5 -43.72 13.26 -2.89
C SER A 5 -44.21 11.86 -2.53
N HIS A 6 -43.34 10.93 -2.10
CA HIS A 6 -43.70 9.89 -1.13
C HIS A 6 -42.53 9.57 -0.19
N SER A 7 -42.81 9.77 1.08
CA SER A 7 -41.99 9.49 2.27
C SER A 7 -42.03 8.01 2.64
N TYR A 8 -40.95 7.47 3.22
CA TYR A 8 -41.04 6.33 4.13
C TYR A 8 -40.32 6.63 5.45
N LYS A 9 -41.09 6.49 6.54
CA LYS A 9 -40.72 6.69 7.94
C LYS A 9 -40.08 5.43 8.52
N ASN A 10 -39.20 5.66 9.48
CA ASN A 10 -38.75 4.74 10.52
C ASN A 10 -39.92 3.97 11.18
N VAL A 11 -39.77 2.65 11.33
CA VAL A 11 -40.32 1.86 12.45
C VAL A 11 -39.33 0.75 12.80
N ALA A 12 -39.01 0.66 14.10
CA ALA A 12 -38.21 -0.37 14.74
C ALA A 12 -39.10 -1.51 15.27
N SER A 13 -38.61 -2.75 15.18
CA SER A 13 -38.93 -3.92 16.04
C SER A 13 -38.10 -5.12 15.55
N GLN A 14 -37.03 -5.56 16.23
CA GLN A 14 -36.99 -6.67 17.22
C GLN A 14 -37.85 -7.89 16.86
N VAL A 15 -37.20 -9.05 16.61
CA VAL A 15 -37.32 -10.32 17.39
C VAL A 15 -36.07 -11.21 17.12
N ASP A 16 -35.67 -11.92 18.19
CA ASP A 16 -34.49 -12.71 18.52
C ASP A 16 -34.11 -13.96 17.70
N SER A 17 -32.82 -14.36 17.79
CA SER A 17 -32.32 -15.63 18.42
C SER A 17 -30.84 -15.94 18.02
N PRO A 18 -30.09 -16.83 18.68
CA PRO A 18 -29.67 -16.84 20.08
C PRO A 18 -28.12 -16.83 20.24
N ARG A 19 -27.64 -16.23 21.34
CA ARG A 19 -26.23 -16.32 21.79
C ARG A 19 -25.97 -17.64 22.52
N ILE A 20 -25.07 -18.47 21.99
CA ILE A 20 -24.43 -19.54 22.77
C ILE A 20 -23.07 -19.04 23.27
N ARG A 21 -23.02 -18.77 24.58
CA ARG A 21 -21.78 -18.60 25.35
C ARG A 21 -21.20 -19.97 25.68
N ARG A 22 -19.93 -20.22 25.34
CA ARG A 22 -19.03 -21.09 26.12
C ARG A 22 -17.62 -20.48 26.20
N ARG A 23 -17.32 -19.90 27.36
CA ARG A 23 -16.00 -19.79 28.01
C ARG A 23 -15.98 -20.91 29.07
N CYS A 24 -14.90 -21.56 29.52
CA CYS A 24 -13.45 -21.44 29.47
C CYS A 24 -12.88 -22.76 30.06
N SER A 25 -11.61 -23.10 29.84
CA SER A 25 -10.70 -23.41 30.96
C SER A 25 -9.23 -23.57 30.51
N CYS A 26 -8.41 -22.56 30.81
CA CYS A 26 -7.04 -22.77 31.27
C CYS A 26 -6.88 -21.89 32.51
N SER A 27 -6.71 -22.52 33.67
CA SER A 27 -6.62 -21.86 34.98
C SER A 27 -5.18 -21.93 35.51
N GLY A 28 -4.61 -20.76 35.79
CA GLY A 28 -3.44 -20.58 36.63
C GLY A 28 -3.44 -19.14 37.16
N ARG A 29 -3.87 -18.96 38.42
CA ARG A 29 -4.03 -17.67 39.13
C ARG A 29 -2.70 -16.95 39.33
N LEU A 30 -2.72 -15.61 39.32
CA LEU A 30 -2.11 -14.70 40.30
C LEU A 30 -2.87 -13.33 40.22
N PRO A 31 -2.86 -12.48 41.26
CA PRO A 31 -4.07 -11.91 41.85
C PRO A 31 -4.41 -10.49 41.37
N THR A 32 -5.70 -10.17 41.39
CA THR A 32 -6.18 -8.79 41.53
C THR A 32 -5.98 -8.32 42.96
N ALA A 33 -5.07 -7.37 43.16
CA ALA A 33 -5.02 -6.54 44.36
C ALA A 33 -4.47 -5.15 43.99
N GLY A 34 -5.28 -4.14 44.29
CA GLY A 34 -4.79 -2.83 44.71
C GLY A 34 -4.40 -1.85 43.62
N GLN A 35 -5.11 -0.72 43.59
CA GLN A 35 -4.57 0.54 43.12
C GLN A 35 -3.17 0.77 43.71
N ALA A 36 -2.13 0.58 42.90
CA ALA A 36 -0.84 1.20 43.11
C ALA A 36 -0.57 2.02 41.86
N SER A 37 -0.78 3.32 41.98
CA SER A 37 -0.29 4.33 41.05
C SER A 37 1.20 4.13 40.81
N ARG A 38 1.58 3.34 39.79
CA ARG A 38 2.94 3.38 39.26
C ARG A 38 3.06 4.62 38.39
N GLN A 39 3.22 5.77 39.04
CA GLN A 39 3.81 6.95 38.41
C GLN A 39 5.20 6.54 37.91
N ARG A 40 5.31 6.25 36.61
CA ARG A 40 6.61 6.24 35.92
C ARG A 40 6.98 7.72 35.74
N ARG A 41 7.91 8.24 36.53
CA ARG A 41 8.48 9.59 36.34
C ARG A 41 9.31 9.59 35.00
N ALA A 42 9.63 10.71 34.29
CA ALA A 42 10.68 10.89 33.20
C ALA A 42 11.98 11.75 33.49
N ILE A 43 13.25 11.30 33.19
CA ILE A 43 14.56 11.96 33.52
C ILE A 43 14.92 12.75 32.29
N HIS A 44 14.75 14.07 32.37
CA HIS A 44 15.11 14.98 31.31
C HIS A 44 16.30 15.82 31.75
N VAL A 45 17.51 15.34 31.45
CA VAL A 45 18.72 16.15 31.60
C VAL A 45 18.71 17.23 30.51
N THR A 46 18.06 18.36 30.80
CA THR A 46 18.08 19.53 29.93
C THR A 46 19.35 20.35 30.19
N ARG A 47 19.82 21.10 29.19
CA ARG A 47 20.93 22.06 29.39
C ARG A 47 20.63 23.00 30.56
N ALA A 48 19.37 23.43 30.70
CA ALA A 48 18.91 24.27 31.80
C ALA A 48 18.96 23.56 33.17
N GLY A 49 18.46 22.32 33.28
CA GLY A 49 18.50 21.55 34.53
C GLY A 49 19.92 21.14 34.95
N LEU A 50 20.82 20.90 33.99
CA LEU A 50 22.24 20.70 34.26
C LEU A 50 22.89 21.99 34.78
N LEU A 51 22.62 23.13 34.14
CA LEU A 51 23.10 24.45 34.60
C LEU A 51 22.55 24.82 35.99
N GLU A 52 21.34 24.38 36.32
CA GLU A 52 20.70 24.60 37.64
C GLU A 52 21.28 23.70 38.74
N GLN A 53 21.58 22.43 38.44
CA GLN A 53 22.35 21.54 39.33
C GLN A 53 23.75 22.07 39.61
N MET A 54 24.42 22.54 38.54
CA MET A 54 25.69 23.25 38.68
C MET A 54 25.50 24.46 39.60
N GLY A 55 24.50 25.30 39.38
CA GLY A 55 24.19 26.44 40.27
C GLY A 55 23.95 26.08 41.75
N LEU A 56 23.42 24.89 42.04
CA LEU A 56 23.11 24.43 43.40
C LEU A 56 24.27 23.74 44.12
N LEU A 57 25.18 23.06 43.39
CA LEU A 57 26.49 22.64 43.90
C LEU A 57 27.28 23.83 44.52
N PHE A 58 26.91 25.07 44.17
CA PHE A 58 27.62 26.30 44.55
C PHE A 58 26.86 27.22 45.51
N ARG A 59 25.81 26.73 46.19
CA ARG A 59 25.04 27.50 47.20
C ARG A 59 25.39 27.13 48.65
N LYS A 60 26.62 27.40 49.11
CA LYS A 60 26.92 27.81 50.51
C LYS A 60 28.37 28.35 50.63
N PRO A 61 28.65 29.22 51.62
CA PRO A 61 29.67 30.25 51.50
C PRO A 61 31.07 29.71 51.76
N ILE A 62 31.92 29.75 50.73
CA ILE A 62 33.38 29.72 50.86
C ILE A 62 33.89 30.96 50.11
N ALA A 63 34.83 31.69 50.72
CA ALA A 63 35.33 33.02 50.38
C ALA A 63 34.92 33.58 49.00
N ARG A 64 33.98 34.54 49.03
CA ARG A 64 33.16 35.05 47.92
C ARG A 64 33.87 35.54 46.64
N SER A 65 35.18 35.78 46.62
CA SER A 65 35.81 36.45 45.47
C SER A 65 36.43 35.51 44.42
N GLN A 66 36.89 34.32 44.81
CA GLN A 66 37.66 33.45 43.91
C GLN A 66 36.73 32.44 43.21
N VAL A 67 35.86 31.79 43.97
CA VAL A 67 34.93 30.76 43.49
C VAL A 67 33.84 31.33 42.56
N GLU A 68 33.39 32.57 42.78
CA GLU A 68 32.42 33.22 41.87
C GLU A 68 33.03 33.59 40.52
N ALA A 69 34.31 33.98 40.51
CA ALA A 69 35.06 34.27 39.28
C ALA A 69 35.29 32.98 38.48
N GLU A 70 35.75 31.92 39.16
CA GLU A 70 35.98 30.58 38.59
C GLU A 70 34.67 29.94 38.07
N ARG A 71 33.54 30.14 38.78
CA ARG A 71 32.20 29.72 38.34
C ARG A 71 31.77 30.41 37.05
N ASN A 72 31.89 31.74 36.99
CA ASN A 72 31.50 32.50 35.81
C ASN A 72 32.45 32.21 34.63
N GLU A 73 33.72 31.97 34.90
CA GLU A 73 34.71 31.52 33.91
C GLU A 73 34.35 30.15 33.35
N LEU A 74 34.01 29.17 34.20
CA LEU A 74 33.56 27.84 33.76
C LEU A 74 32.29 27.92 32.91
N LEU A 75 31.30 28.72 33.33
CA LEU A 75 30.07 28.93 32.56
C LEU A 75 30.37 29.54 31.19
N ASN A 76 31.22 30.57 31.12
CA ASN A 76 31.60 31.20 29.86
C ASN A 76 32.41 30.25 28.94
N LEU A 77 33.31 29.44 29.51
CA LEU A 77 34.09 28.45 28.75
C LEU A 77 33.19 27.33 28.17
N LEU A 78 32.13 26.95 28.87
CA LEU A 78 31.13 25.98 28.38
C LEU A 78 30.20 26.56 27.29
N GLU A 79 30.17 27.89 27.13
CA GLU A 79 29.43 28.57 26.05
C GLU A 79 30.31 28.97 24.86
N ALA A 80 31.64 28.86 24.99
CA ALA A 80 32.59 29.22 23.96
C ALA A 80 32.76 28.10 22.90
N PRO A 81 32.96 28.45 21.61
CA PRO A 81 33.11 27.47 20.53
C PRO A 81 34.45 26.72 20.51
N GLU A 82 35.48 27.21 21.22
CA GLU A 82 36.78 26.55 21.39
C GLU A 82 37.05 26.41 22.90
N ALA A 83 37.02 25.18 23.41
CA ALA A 83 37.12 24.91 24.84
C ALA A 83 38.58 24.67 25.27
N ASN A 84 39.03 25.37 26.32
CA ASN A 84 40.30 25.08 26.98
C ASN A 84 40.10 23.97 28.02
N GLU A 85 40.23 22.71 27.59
CA GLU A 85 39.95 21.51 28.39
C GLU A 85 40.77 21.45 29.68
N ALA A 86 42.03 21.87 29.67
CA ALA A 86 42.89 21.88 30.86
C ALA A 86 42.41 22.87 31.93
N ARG A 87 41.87 24.03 31.51
CA ARG A 87 41.32 25.04 32.43
C ARG A 87 39.97 24.63 32.97
N ILE A 88 39.15 23.96 32.16
CA ILE A 88 37.87 23.39 32.61
C ILE A 88 38.10 22.31 33.68
N ASP A 89 39.09 21.42 33.48
CA ASP A 89 39.50 20.41 34.47
C ASP A 89 39.90 21.05 35.80
N GLU A 90 40.77 22.06 35.75
CA GLU A 90 41.24 22.79 36.94
C GLU A 90 40.08 23.46 37.70
N LEU A 91 39.16 24.10 36.98
CA LEU A 91 37.97 24.74 37.56
C LEU A 91 37.03 23.71 38.18
N ILE A 92 36.85 22.53 37.56
CA ILE A 92 36.03 21.44 38.11
C ILE A 92 36.67 20.85 39.38
N ASP A 93 37.99 20.65 39.41
CA ASP A 93 38.70 20.13 40.59
C ASP A 93 38.62 21.09 41.78
N ILE A 94 38.76 22.40 41.53
CA ILE A 94 38.57 23.46 42.55
C ILE A 94 37.15 23.42 43.14
N LEU A 95 36.15 23.15 42.29
CA LEU A 95 34.73 23.17 42.65
C LEU A 95 34.25 21.86 43.32
N ALA A 96 34.82 20.70 42.96
CA ALA A 96 34.48 19.39 43.49
C ALA A 96 34.88 19.19 44.98
N ALA A 97 35.85 19.96 45.48
CA ALA A 97 36.30 19.93 46.87
C ALA A 97 35.24 20.44 47.90
N SER A 98 34.09 20.94 47.44
CA SER A 98 33.03 21.55 48.27
C SER A 98 32.06 20.57 48.95
N ASN A 99 32.17 19.26 48.67
CA ASN A 99 31.48 18.14 49.30
C ASN A 99 29.95 18.34 49.52
N GLN A 100 29.25 18.82 48.48
CA GLN A 100 27.80 19.08 48.51
C GLN A 100 26.95 17.90 48.00
N PRO A 101 25.71 17.74 48.49
CA PRO A 101 24.83 16.67 48.06
C PRO A 101 24.23 16.93 46.67
N PHE A 102 24.19 15.87 45.86
CA PHE A 102 23.53 15.81 44.56
C PHE A 102 22.00 15.75 44.73
N VAL A 103 21.26 16.66 44.09
CA VAL A 103 19.79 16.79 44.27
C VAL A 103 19.05 16.22 43.07
N GLU A 104 18.87 14.90 43.01
CA GLU A 104 18.32 14.12 41.87
C GLU A 104 17.09 14.74 41.14
N GLU A 105 16.24 15.48 41.86
CA GLU A 105 14.97 16.04 41.38
C GLU A 105 15.09 17.09 40.26
N LEU A 106 16.25 17.76 40.10
CA LEU A 106 16.43 18.83 39.11
C LEU A 106 16.88 18.35 37.72
N LEU A 107 17.28 17.09 37.60
CA LEU A 107 17.63 16.49 36.32
C LEU A 107 16.40 15.93 35.57
N GLY A 108 15.18 16.21 36.06
CA GLY A 108 13.98 15.44 35.76
C GLY A 108 14.16 13.97 36.21
N GLY A 109 13.11 13.22 36.50
CA GLY A 109 13.21 11.81 36.97
C GLY A 109 12.46 10.79 36.09
N GLY A 110 13.00 9.74 35.39
CA GLY A 110 12.52 8.57 34.50
C GLY A 110 12.75 8.35 32.93
N PRO A 111 11.92 7.70 32.05
CA PRO A 111 12.44 6.76 31.03
C PRO A 111 13.14 7.35 29.80
N TRP A 112 14.23 6.69 29.43
CA TRP A 112 14.86 6.76 28.10
C TRP A 112 14.11 5.83 27.12
N GLN A 113 13.97 6.20 25.83
CA GLN A 113 13.46 5.30 24.77
C GLN A 113 14.49 5.02 23.66
N VAL A 114 14.82 3.73 23.42
CA VAL A 114 15.89 3.31 22.49
C VAL A 114 15.44 3.71 21.09
N VAL A 115 16.24 4.47 20.35
CA VAL A 115 15.99 4.77 18.94
C VAL A 115 17.10 4.16 18.10
N TYR A 116 16.72 3.42 17.05
CA TYR A 116 17.68 2.87 16.10
C TYR A 116 17.97 3.89 15.00
N THR A 117 19.24 4.15 14.73
CA THR A 117 19.70 4.86 13.53
C THR A 117 20.76 4.00 12.85
N ARG A 118 20.92 4.05 11.52
CA ARG A 118 21.98 3.30 10.80
C ARG A 118 23.36 3.81 11.27
N GLY A 119 23.93 3.16 12.29
CA GLY A 119 25.11 3.56 13.07
C GLY A 119 25.02 3.06 14.53
N PRO A 120 25.99 3.38 15.43
CA PRO A 120 25.84 3.04 16.85
C PRO A 120 24.55 3.64 17.42
N LEU A 121 23.91 2.90 18.35
CA LEU A 121 22.59 3.20 18.89
C LEU A 121 22.53 4.59 19.56
N LEU A 122 21.68 5.48 19.04
CA LEU A 122 21.50 6.86 19.51
C LEU A 122 20.17 7.01 20.25
N TRP A 123 20.19 7.56 21.47
CA TRP A 123 18.95 8.01 22.14
C TRP A 123 18.66 9.45 21.70
N GLN A 124 17.44 9.73 21.22
CA GLN A 124 17.04 11.07 20.74
C GLN A 124 16.04 11.74 21.69
N GLN A 125 16.23 13.03 21.96
CA GLN A 125 15.38 13.87 22.80
C GLN A 125 14.04 14.21 22.10
N LEU A 126 12.90 13.95 22.76
CA LEU A 126 11.62 14.59 22.40
C LEU A 126 11.67 16.05 22.85
N ILE A 127 11.78 16.99 21.91
CA ILE A 127 11.64 18.43 22.19
C ILE A 127 10.23 18.84 21.72
N SER A 128 9.44 19.45 22.61
CA SER A 128 8.24 20.19 22.22
C SER A 128 8.64 21.43 21.42
N PRO A 129 7.95 21.81 20.32
CA PRO A 129 8.35 22.96 19.53
C PRO A 129 8.13 24.26 20.33
N GLY A 130 9.22 24.80 20.89
CA GLY A 130 9.21 26.05 21.64
C GLY A 130 10.61 26.63 21.80
N ALA A 131 10.81 27.82 21.21
CA ALA A 131 11.90 28.78 21.43
C ALA A 131 13.35 28.39 21.01
N GLY A 132 13.72 28.78 19.78
CA GLY A 132 14.88 29.66 19.53
C GLY A 132 16.32 29.27 19.91
N GLY A 133 16.63 28.02 20.29
CA GLY A 133 18.01 27.61 20.64
C GLY A 133 18.82 26.97 19.51
N LYS A 134 20.11 27.34 19.37
CA LYS A 134 21.08 26.71 18.45
C LYS A 134 21.14 25.18 18.65
N ARG A 135 21.04 24.42 17.56
CA ARG A 135 21.15 22.95 17.54
C ARG A 135 22.58 22.49 17.83
N VAL A 136 22.81 21.75 18.92
CA VAL A 136 24.07 21.02 19.17
C VAL A 136 23.86 19.55 18.80
N ARG A 137 24.76 18.96 17.99
CA ARG A 137 24.73 17.52 17.67
C ARG A 137 25.05 16.71 18.94
N GLN A 138 24.18 15.81 19.35
CA GLN A 138 24.43 14.84 20.42
C GLN A 138 24.65 13.45 19.83
N GLY A 139 25.65 12.73 20.34
CA GLY A 139 26.07 11.39 19.92
C GLY A 139 25.71 10.33 20.97
N GLY A 140 25.71 9.05 20.63
CA GLY A 140 25.29 7.96 21.51
C GLY A 140 25.59 6.62 20.87
N SER A 141 25.94 5.64 21.71
CA SER A 141 26.28 4.28 21.31
C SER A 141 25.87 3.27 22.37
N GLN A 142 25.72 2.00 21.97
CA GLN A 142 25.54 0.89 22.89
C GLN A 142 26.45 -0.26 22.47
N GLU A 143 27.09 -0.87 23.46
CA GLU A 143 27.99 -2.01 23.31
C GLU A 143 27.40 -3.23 24.04
N PHE A 144 27.42 -4.37 23.35
CA PHE A 144 26.98 -5.65 23.90
C PHE A 144 28.20 -6.50 24.21
N VAL A 145 28.23 -7.07 25.41
CA VAL A 145 29.27 -8.05 25.79
C VAL A 145 28.58 -9.42 25.95
N PRO A 146 28.64 -10.28 24.92
CA PRO A 146 27.95 -11.58 24.94
C PRO A 146 28.45 -12.48 26.06
N GLN A 147 29.76 -12.45 26.33
CA GLN A 147 30.39 -13.13 27.46
C GLN A 147 30.01 -12.39 28.76
N GLY A 148 28.96 -12.86 29.43
CA GLY A 148 28.48 -12.30 30.70
C GLY A 148 27.18 -11.50 30.62
N ARG A 149 26.53 -11.43 29.44
CA ARG A 149 25.21 -10.79 29.23
C ARG A 149 25.13 -9.34 29.74
N GLN A 150 26.16 -8.54 29.45
CA GLN A 150 26.22 -7.14 29.86
C GLN A 150 25.87 -6.18 28.72
N VAL A 151 25.28 -5.05 29.08
CA VAL A 151 25.00 -3.94 28.17
C VAL A 151 25.58 -2.65 28.72
N LEU A 152 26.30 -1.93 27.86
CA LEU A 152 26.89 -0.62 28.15
C LEU A 152 26.30 0.39 27.18
N ASN A 153 25.72 1.47 27.72
CA ASN A 153 25.18 2.57 26.94
C ASN A 153 26.02 3.82 27.15
N PHE A 154 26.25 4.58 26.09
CA PHE A 154 26.98 5.84 26.11
C PHE A 154 26.17 6.93 25.37
N GLY A 155 26.21 8.15 25.88
CA GLY A 155 25.66 9.33 25.22
C GLY A 155 26.59 10.52 25.43
N SER A 156 26.93 11.25 24.37
CA SER A 156 27.68 12.52 24.45
C SER A 156 26.74 13.71 24.46
N LEU A 157 26.93 14.56 25.45
CA LEU A 157 26.26 15.83 25.64
C LEU A 157 27.27 16.95 25.34
N LEU A 158 26.75 18.11 24.91
CA LEU A 158 27.55 19.32 24.68
C LEU A 158 28.71 19.15 23.69
N GLY A 159 28.56 18.37 22.62
CA GLY A 159 29.64 18.20 21.63
C GLY A 159 30.83 17.33 22.08
N GLY A 160 30.68 16.56 23.17
CA GLY A 160 31.70 15.62 23.64
C GLY A 160 32.20 15.87 25.06
N PHE A 161 31.95 17.06 25.62
CA PHE A 161 32.48 17.48 26.93
C PHE A 161 31.83 16.80 28.15
N ALA A 162 30.63 16.25 27.96
CA ALA A 162 29.91 15.51 29.00
C ALA A 162 29.45 14.18 28.43
N ALA A 163 29.71 13.07 29.12
CA ALA A 163 29.30 11.74 28.69
C ALA A 163 28.41 11.10 29.75
N VAL A 164 27.26 10.57 29.35
CA VAL A 164 26.41 9.74 30.21
C VAL A 164 26.65 8.29 29.84
N ALA A 165 26.96 7.46 30.82
CA ALA A 165 27.04 6.01 30.68
C ALA A 165 25.94 5.34 31.51
N ALA A 166 25.33 4.27 30.99
CA ALA A 166 24.41 3.42 31.76
C ALA A 166 24.79 1.95 31.60
N ASN A 167 24.90 1.24 32.73
CA ASN A 167 25.31 -0.16 32.76
C ASN A 167 24.17 -1.08 33.22
N GLY A 168 24.14 -2.28 32.64
CA GLY A 168 23.11 -3.25 32.96
C GLY A 168 23.44 -4.66 32.47
N THR A 169 22.51 -5.57 32.76
CA THR A 169 22.50 -6.92 32.20
C THR A 169 21.39 -7.06 31.17
N TYR A 170 21.40 -8.13 30.40
CA TYR A 170 20.25 -8.50 29.57
C TYR A 170 19.95 -10.00 29.62
N GLU A 171 18.70 -10.35 29.32
CA GLU A 171 18.24 -11.72 29.17
C GLU A 171 17.69 -11.91 27.75
N LEU A 172 17.89 -13.10 27.17
CA LEU A 172 17.33 -13.45 25.87
C LEU A 172 15.85 -13.78 26.06
N LEU A 173 14.98 -13.21 25.22
CA LEU A 173 13.56 -13.56 25.23
C LEU A 173 13.22 -14.64 24.19
N GLU A 174 14.08 -14.84 23.19
CA GLU A 174 14.01 -15.93 22.21
C GLU A 174 15.43 -16.49 22.00
N GLU A 175 15.62 -17.79 22.21
CA GLU A 175 16.86 -18.49 21.87
C GLU A 175 16.73 -19.05 20.46
N ASP A 176 17.29 -18.35 19.46
CA ASP A 176 17.70 -19.04 18.24
C ASP A 176 19.18 -19.39 18.39
N GLY A 177 19.55 -20.65 18.14
CA GLY A 177 20.93 -21.14 18.32
C GLY A 177 21.92 -20.58 17.29
N SER A 178 21.73 -19.33 16.85
CA SER A 178 22.62 -18.63 15.92
C SER A 178 23.76 -17.94 16.67
N ALA A 179 24.92 -17.82 16.04
CA ALA A 179 26.08 -17.07 16.58
C ALA A 179 25.91 -15.54 16.50
N ASP A 180 24.68 -15.08 16.25
CA ASP A 180 24.34 -13.75 15.80
C ASP A 180 23.58 -12.99 16.92
N LEU A 181 23.52 -11.66 16.84
CA LEU A 181 22.86 -10.83 17.86
C LEU A 181 21.39 -11.28 18.06
N PRO A 182 20.92 -11.45 19.31
CA PRO A 182 19.60 -12.02 19.60
C PRO A 182 18.45 -11.20 19.01
N LYS A 183 17.38 -11.88 18.59
CA LYS A 183 16.18 -11.25 18.02
C LYS A 183 15.46 -10.35 19.00
N THR A 184 15.38 -10.72 20.28
CA THR A 184 14.78 -9.87 21.32
C THR A 184 15.46 -10.10 22.66
N ILE A 185 15.75 -9.01 23.37
CA ILE A 185 16.36 -9.03 24.70
C ILE A 185 15.53 -8.22 25.69
N LEU A 186 15.59 -8.61 26.96
CA LEU A 186 15.15 -7.83 28.11
C LEU A 186 16.39 -7.27 28.82
N ALA A 187 16.67 -5.97 28.66
CA ALA A 187 17.74 -5.27 29.36
C ALA A 187 17.29 -4.82 30.77
N LYS A 188 18.19 -4.92 31.75
CA LYS A 188 18.05 -4.48 33.15
C LYS A 188 19.20 -3.55 33.49
N ILE A 189 18.94 -2.24 33.55
CA ILE A 189 19.90 -1.21 33.94
C ILE A 189 19.96 -1.14 35.46
N SER A 190 21.16 -1.30 36.01
CA SER A 190 21.44 -1.30 37.45
C SER A 190 22.02 0.01 37.97
N GLY A 191 22.56 0.85 37.08
CA GLY A 191 23.16 2.15 37.40
C GLY A 191 23.62 2.92 36.16
N GLY A 192 24.08 4.14 36.39
CA GLY A 192 24.77 4.94 35.37
C GLY A 192 25.79 5.89 35.98
N SER A 193 26.46 6.67 35.13
CA SER A 193 27.35 7.74 35.55
C SER A 193 27.34 8.88 34.54
N LEU A 194 27.39 10.12 35.02
CA LEU A 194 27.74 11.30 34.24
C LEU A 194 29.24 11.53 34.40
N THR A 195 29.95 11.59 33.29
CA THR A 195 31.36 11.91 33.23
C THR A 195 31.50 13.31 32.65
N LEU A 196 32.09 14.21 33.43
CA LEU A 196 32.48 15.56 33.00
C LEU A 196 34.01 15.59 33.02
N SER A 197 34.63 15.41 31.86
CA SER A 197 36.06 15.15 31.76
C SER A 197 36.54 14.01 32.69
N LYS A 198 37.35 14.28 33.73
CA LYS A 198 37.82 13.25 34.70
C LYS A 198 36.88 13.01 35.88
N LEU A 199 35.88 13.88 36.10
CA LEU A 199 34.93 13.73 37.20
C LEU A 199 33.82 12.75 36.82
N ARG A 200 33.76 11.63 37.53
CA ARG A 200 32.70 10.62 37.36
C ARG A 200 31.67 10.72 38.48
N ILE A 201 30.47 11.17 38.14
CA ILE A 201 29.33 11.32 39.04
C ILE A 201 28.42 10.09 38.86
N PRO A 202 28.21 9.24 39.89
CA PRO A 202 27.25 8.16 39.82
C PRO A 202 25.84 8.69 39.61
N LEU A 203 25.11 8.14 38.65
CA LEU A 203 23.70 8.44 38.42
C LEU A 203 22.84 7.25 38.88
N PRO A 204 21.76 7.49 39.65
CA PRO A 204 20.85 6.44 40.10
C PRO A 204 19.88 5.98 38.99
N ILE A 205 20.36 5.81 37.76
CA ILE A 205 19.56 5.34 36.63
C ILE A 205 19.32 3.84 36.79
N LYS A 206 18.06 3.45 36.97
CA LYS A 206 17.63 2.04 37.04
C LYS A 206 16.38 1.83 36.21
N GLY A 207 16.26 0.69 35.56
CA GLY A 207 15.08 0.37 34.76
C GLY A 207 15.21 -0.90 33.94
N THR A 208 14.10 -1.38 33.42
CA THR A 208 14.06 -2.55 32.53
C THR A 208 13.41 -2.17 31.21
N GLY A 209 13.94 -2.67 30.08
CA GLY A 209 13.41 -2.39 28.76
C GLY A 209 13.65 -3.54 27.79
N THR A 210 12.73 -3.76 26.86
CA THR A 210 12.85 -4.76 25.80
C THR A 210 13.38 -4.13 24.52
N ALA A 211 14.38 -4.75 23.89
CA ALA A 211 14.92 -4.33 22.60
C ALA A 211 14.83 -5.49 21.59
N CYS A 212 14.39 -5.20 20.37
CA CYS A 212 14.22 -6.19 19.30
C CYS A 212 15.16 -5.86 18.14
N ARG A 213 15.80 -6.88 17.53
CA ARG A 213 16.59 -6.78 16.30
C ARG A 213 15.60 -6.60 15.15
N ILE A 214 15.51 -5.40 14.62
CA ILE A 214 14.49 -5.06 13.64
C ILE A 214 14.98 -5.39 12.22
N THR A 215 14.41 -6.43 11.60
CA THR A 215 14.34 -6.53 10.12
C THR A 215 13.11 -5.84 9.52
N CYS A 216 12.17 -5.31 10.31
CA CYS A 216 11.08 -4.45 9.82
C CYS A 216 10.65 -3.43 10.88
N VAL A 217 10.94 -2.14 10.70
CA VAL A 217 10.45 -1.12 11.65
C VAL A 217 9.01 -0.78 11.28
N SER A 218 8.04 -1.28 12.05
CA SER A 218 6.70 -0.71 12.03
C SER A 218 6.69 0.52 12.94
N PHE A 219 6.98 1.69 12.37
CA PHE A 219 6.56 2.95 13.00
C PHE A 219 5.04 3.07 12.83
N GLN A 220 4.28 3.31 13.90
CA GLN A 220 2.92 3.83 13.74
C GLN A 220 3.01 5.35 13.82
N LEU A 221 2.72 5.99 12.69
CA LEU A 221 2.88 7.41 12.48
C LEU A 221 1.50 7.97 12.14
N LEU A 222 0.79 8.51 13.15
CA LEU A 222 -0.52 9.16 13.00
C LEU A 222 -0.32 10.60 12.50
N TRP A 223 -0.67 10.86 11.23
CA TRP A 223 -0.45 12.16 10.58
C TRP A 223 -1.82 12.73 10.21
N ASP A 224 -2.04 14.00 10.58
CA ASP A 224 -3.08 14.87 10.02
C ASP A 224 -2.35 16.02 9.32
N LEU A 225 -2.35 16.02 7.99
CA LEU A 225 -1.61 17.01 7.20
C LEU A 225 -2.54 18.09 6.64
N GLY A 226 -2.13 19.34 6.81
CA GLY A 226 -2.78 20.51 6.21
C GLY A 226 -2.57 20.61 4.69
N PRO A 227 -3.22 21.58 4.03
CA PRO A 227 -3.47 21.59 2.58
C PRO A 227 -2.24 21.84 1.69
N SER A 228 -1.01 21.69 2.19
CA SER A 228 0.23 21.86 1.41
C SER A 228 1.39 20.97 1.84
N ALA A 229 1.19 20.09 2.84
CA ALA A 229 2.26 19.27 3.37
C ALA A 229 2.33 17.93 2.62
N ALA A 230 3.33 17.77 1.77
CA ALA A 230 3.66 16.49 1.15
C ALA A 230 4.75 15.78 1.93
N ILE A 231 4.58 14.48 2.14
CA ILE A 231 5.56 13.62 2.80
C ILE A 231 6.50 13.05 1.75
N ILE A 232 7.79 13.02 2.06
CA ILE A 232 8.76 12.34 1.21
C ILE A 232 9.51 11.30 2.04
N ILE A 233 9.37 10.03 1.67
CA ILE A 233 10.09 8.89 2.22
C ILE A 233 11.16 8.48 1.21
N ARG A 234 12.42 8.45 1.66
CA ARG A 234 13.59 8.13 0.83
C ARG A 234 14.55 7.19 1.54
N ASN A 235 14.88 6.07 0.92
CA ASN A 235 15.83 5.08 1.48
C ASN A 235 15.44 4.56 2.87
N GLN A 236 14.14 4.37 3.12
CA GLN A 236 13.62 3.92 4.41
C GLN A 236 12.76 2.67 4.30
N SER A 237 12.61 2.00 5.44
CA SER A 237 11.59 0.97 5.64
C SER A 237 10.73 1.39 6.82
N LEU A 238 9.43 1.61 6.61
CA LEU A 238 8.51 2.05 7.66
C LEU A 238 7.09 1.53 7.45
N ALA A 239 6.28 1.63 8.49
CA ALA A 239 4.84 1.45 8.39
C ALA A 239 4.11 2.79 8.58
N ILE A 240 2.92 2.89 8.00
CA ILE A 240 1.94 3.96 8.21
C ILE A 240 0.65 3.24 8.57
N ALA A 241 0.03 3.64 9.68
CA ALA A 241 -1.12 2.93 10.20
C ALA A 241 -2.13 3.91 10.79
N ASN A 242 -3.41 3.72 10.46
CA ASN A 242 -4.51 4.52 10.99
C ASN A 242 -4.35 6.04 10.74
N SER A 243 -3.75 6.40 9.61
CA SER A 243 -3.42 7.79 9.28
C SER A 243 -4.41 8.38 8.29
N ASN A 244 -4.56 9.71 8.31
CA ASN A 244 -5.48 10.43 7.42
C ASN A 244 -4.75 11.49 6.60
N PHE A 245 -4.69 11.26 5.29
CA PHE A 245 -4.14 12.17 4.30
C PHE A 245 -5.29 12.78 3.53
N SER A 246 -5.80 13.92 3.98
CA SER A 246 -6.99 14.53 3.39
C SER A 246 -6.79 15.96 2.93
N GLN A 247 -7.35 16.29 1.76
CA GLN A 247 -7.39 17.66 1.23
C GLN A 247 -6.01 18.29 1.04
N ILE A 248 -5.00 17.46 0.77
CA ILE A 248 -3.64 17.91 0.51
C ILE A 248 -3.58 18.37 -0.94
N ALA A 249 -3.31 19.66 -1.16
CA ALA A 249 -3.21 20.26 -2.48
C ALA A 249 -1.87 20.97 -2.69
N GLY A 250 -1.37 21.03 -3.92
CA GLY A 250 -0.06 21.63 -4.16
C GLY A 250 0.65 21.13 -5.40
N TRP A 251 1.96 21.37 -5.43
CA TRP A 251 2.84 21.08 -6.55
C TRP A 251 3.74 19.86 -6.31
N ALA A 252 3.65 19.22 -5.15
CA ALA A 252 4.39 18.01 -4.88
C ALA A 252 3.90 16.86 -5.77
N PRO A 253 4.72 15.82 -6.02
CA PRO A 253 4.29 14.70 -6.86
C PRO A 253 3.02 13.98 -6.35
N ALA A 254 2.85 13.92 -5.03
CA ALA A 254 1.67 13.39 -4.35
C ALA A 254 1.63 13.81 -2.87
N ALA A 255 0.54 13.53 -2.16
CA ALA A 255 0.46 13.68 -0.71
C ALA A 255 1.55 12.87 0.02
N LEU A 256 1.85 11.67 -0.48
CA LEU A 256 2.93 10.81 -0.02
C LEU A 256 3.83 10.39 -1.20
N SER A 257 5.08 10.82 -1.20
CA SER A 257 6.09 10.42 -2.18
C SER A 257 7.05 9.40 -1.58
N ILE A 258 7.19 8.24 -2.23
CA ILE A 258 7.99 7.11 -1.78
C ILE A 258 9.05 6.82 -2.85
N VAL A 259 10.32 6.86 -2.45
CA VAL A 259 11.46 6.65 -3.36
C VAL A 259 12.48 5.72 -2.71
N ASP A 260 12.87 4.66 -3.43
CA ASP A 260 13.82 3.63 -2.98
C ASP A 260 13.54 3.13 -1.55
N SER A 261 12.27 2.86 -1.24
CA SER A 261 11.80 2.59 0.11
C SER A 261 10.81 1.42 0.18
N THR A 262 10.69 0.80 1.35
CA THR A 262 9.69 -0.22 1.64
C THR A 262 8.66 0.32 2.62
N VAL A 263 7.39 0.41 2.23
CA VAL A 263 6.35 1.04 3.05
C VAL A 263 5.13 0.13 3.17
N LEU A 264 4.72 -0.18 4.41
CA LEU A 264 3.44 -0.85 4.68
C LEU A 264 2.42 0.20 5.14
N ILE A 265 1.27 0.29 4.47
CA ILE A 265 0.21 1.24 4.77
C ILE A 265 -1.04 0.46 5.17
N THR A 266 -1.46 0.59 6.43
CA THR A 266 -2.56 -0.18 7.01
C THR A 266 -3.66 0.74 7.52
N ASN A 267 -4.93 0.37 7.27
CA ASN A 267 -6.11 1.06 7.81
C ASN A 267 -6.06 2.59 7.67
N SER A 268 -5.48 3.10 6.58
CA SER A 268 -5.24 4.53 6.40
C SER A 268 -6.15 5.09 5.33
N THR A 269 -6.45 6.38 5.42
CA THR A 269 -7.33 7.08 4.48
C THR A 269 -6.54 8.12 3.70
N PHE A 270 -6.68 8.12 2.38
CA PHE A 270 -6.20 9.15 1.48
C PHE A 270 -7.39 9.72 0.73
N GLN A 271 -7.81 10.95 1.03
CA GLN A 271 -9.02 11.50 0.44
C GLN A 271 -8.90 12.93 -0.07
N GLN A 272 -9.54 13.23 -1.20
CA GLN A 272 -9.63 14.59 -1.74
C GLN A 272 -8.26 15.25 -1.97
N ASN A 273 -7.21 14.46 -2.18
CA ASN A 273 -5.89 15.00 -2.42
C ASN A 273 -5.76 15.39 -3.89
N THR A 274 -5.27 16.61 -4.14
CA THR A 274 -5.11 17.17 -5.48
C THR A 274 -3.66 17.64 -5.66
N GLN A 275 -2.80 16.69 -6.00
CA GLN A 275 -1.35 16.89 -6.09
C GLN A 275 -0.85 16.48 -7.48
N GLY A 276 0.40 16.83 -7.78
CA GLY A 276 1.03 16.76 -9.10
C GLY A 276 0.71 15.50 -9.91
N GLN A 277 1.49 14.43 -9.76
CA GLN A 277 1.40 13.24 -10.62
C GLN A 277 0.38 12.23 -10.11
N ALA A 278 0.32 12.02 -8.79
CA ALA A 278 -0.72 11.25 -8.13
C ALA A 278 -1.41 12.12 -7.08
N GLY A 279 -2.71 11.97 -6.89
CA GLY A 279 -3.38 12.67 -5.80
C GLY A 279 -2.90 12.18 -4.43
N ALA A 280 -2.87 10.87 -4.22
CA ALA A 280 -2.53 10.28 -2.92
C ALA A 280 -1.06 9.87 -2.80
N VAL A 281 -0.59 8.91 -3.60
CA VAL A 281 0.74 8.30 -3.43
C VAL A 281 1.52 8.24 -4.74
N TYR A 282 2.74 8.76 -4.73
CA TYR A 282 3.70 8.63 -5.82
C TYR A 282 4.82 7.67 -5.41
N ILE A 283 5.09 6.66 -6.23
CA ILE A 283 6.07 5.60 -5.97
C ILE A 283 7.11 5.59 -7.10
N ASN A 284 8.39 5.65 -6.74
CA ASN A 284 9.50 5.72 -7.70
C ASN A 284 10.73 4.94 -7.21
N GLY A 285 11.68 4.73 -8.11
CA GLY A 285 12.92 4.01 -7.87
C GLY A 285 12.67 2.51 -7.73
N SER A 286 13.39 1.88 -6.80
CA SER A 286 13.21 0.47 -6.44
C SER A 286 12.38 0.33 -5.17
N SER A 287 11.17 0.90 -5.18
CA SER A 287 10.28 0.92 -4.00
C SER A 287 9.36 -0.29 -3.94
N ARG A 288 8.97 -0.68 -2.73
CA ARG A 288 7.92 -1.65 -2.46
C ARG A 288 6.88 -1.05 -1.52
N VAL A 289 5.63 -1.06 -1.91
CA VAL A 289 4.54 -0.49 -1.11
C VAL A 289 3.43 -1.51 -0.98
N ASP A 290 3.00 -1.78 0.23
CA ASP A 290 1.92 -2.72 0.54
C ASP A 290 0.79 -1.95 1.23
N PHE A 291 -0.43 -1.99 0.69
CA PHE A 291 -1.64 -1.44 1.29
C PHE A 291 -2.54 -2.55 1.85
N GLU A 292 -3.02 -2.38 3.07
CA GLU A 292 -3.95 -3.30 3.73
C GLU A 292 -5.10 -2.53 4.37
N GLY A 293 -6.35 -2.88 4.05
CA GLY A 293 -7.52 -2.32 4.75
C GLY A 293 -7.70 -0.81 4.58
N SER A 294 -7.16 -0.20 3.53
CA SER A 294 -7.06 1.25 3.40
C SER A 294 -8.08 1.82 2.42
N VAL A 295 -8.35 3.13 2.52
CA VAL A 295 -9.32 3.83 1.68
C VAL A 295 -8.62 4.94 0.92
N LEU A 296 -8.72 4.94 -0.41
CA LEU A 296 -8.22 6.00 -1.28
C LEU A 296 -9.40 6.56 -2.10
N ALA A 297 -9.94 7.69 -1.66
CA ALA A 297 -11.20 8.21 -2.19
C ALA A 297 -11.10 9.64 -2.74
N SER A 298 -11.70 9.90 -3.91
CA SER A 298 -11.80 11.24 -4.48
C SER A 298 -10.46 11.96 -4.68
N ASN A 299 -9.38 11.22 -4.92
CA ASN A 299 -8.08 11.80 -5.20
C ASN A 299 -7.96 12.15 -6.69
N ASN A 300 -7.26 13.25 -6.97
CA ASN A 300 -7.07 13.78 -8.30
C ASN A 300 -5.58 14.03 -8.55
N GLY A 301 -5.02 13.38 -9.56
CA GLY A 301 -3.64 13.56 -9.96
C GLY A 301 -3.52 13.63 -11.47
N SER A 302 -2.52 14.37 -11.97
CA SER A 302 -2.38 14.61 -13.41
C SER A 302 -2.06 13.34 -14.21
N GLN A 303 -1.45 12.32 -13.59
CA GLN A 303 -1.15 11.03 -14.23
C GLN A 303 -2.09 9.94 -13.72
N SER A 304 -2.22 9.78 -12.40
CA SER A 304 -3.19 8.86 -11.81
C SER A 304 -3.92 9.50 -10.64
N GLY A 305 -5.19 9.16 -10.41
CA GLY A 305 -5.97 9.81 -9.37
C GLY A 305 -5.47 9.49 -7.96
N ALA A 306 -5.32 8.21 -7.60
CA ALA A 306 -4.81 7.85 -6.28
C ALA A 306 -3.31 7.54 -6.28
N ILE A 307 -2.88 6.51 -6.99
CA ILE A 307 -1.51 5.98 -6.88
C ILE A 307 -0.84 5.98 -8.26
N PHE A 308 0.33 6.61 -8.37
CA PHE A 308 1.15 6.55 -9.57
C PHE A 308 2.52 5.92 -9.29
N LEU A 309 2.87 4.91 -10.08
CA LEU A 309 4.14 4.19 -10.02
C LEU A 309 4.96 4.45 -11.28
N ASN A 310 6.21 4.85 -11.09
CA ASN A 310 7.15 5.09 -12.18
C ASN A 310 8.54 4.52 -11.85
N GLY A 311 8.92 3.44 -12.52
CA GLY A 311 10.21 2.77 -12.34
C GLY A 311 10.06 1.31 -11.91
N PRO A 312 11.13 0.58 -11.61
CA PRO A 312 11.06 -0.82 -11.18
C PRO A 312 10.61 -0.94 -9.72
N SER A 313 9.34 -0.61 -9.44
CA SER A 313 8.72 -0.66 -8.13
C SER A 313 7.64 -1.74 -8.04
N SER A 314 7.23 -2.09 -6.83
CA SER A 314 6.14 -3.04 -6.58
C SER A 314 5.06 -2.40 -5.70
N LEU A 315 3.81 -2.63 -6.06
CA LEU A 315 2.64 -2.27 -5.27
C LEU A 315 1.77 -3.49 -5.02
N SER A 316 1.46 -3.74 -3.75
CA SER A 316 0.41 -4.66 -3.34
C SER A 316 -0.74 -3.88 -2.70
N ILE A 317 -1.98 -4.21 -3.05
CA ILE A 317 -3.18 -3.67 -2.42
C ILE A 317 -4.06 -4.84 -2.00
N ASN A 318 -4.41 -4.92 -0.73
CA ASN A 318 -5.28 -5.95 -0.19
C ASN A 318 -6.40 -5.36 0.67
N GLY A 319 -7.62 -5.88 0.51
CA GLY A 319 -8.74 -5.52 1.39
C GLY A 319 -9.08 -4.03 1.39
N SER A 320 -8.80 -3.30 0.30
CA SER A 320 -8.83 -1.84 0.27
C SER A 320 -9.91 -1.30 -0.67
N VAL A 321 -10.29 -0.03 -0.49
CA VAL A 321 -11.29 0.66 -1.32
C VAL A 321 -10.63 1.82 -2.05
N LEU A 322 -10.69 1.81 -3.38
CA LEU A 322 -10.21 2.89 -4.24
C LEU A 322 -11.42 3.46 -5.00
N ALA A 323 -11.94 4.60 -4.54
CA ALA A 323 -13.22 5.11 -5.01
C ALA A 323 -13.17 6.54 -5.58
N SER A 324 -13.86 6.78 -6.69
CA SER A 324 -14.07 8.11 -7.26
C SER A 324 -12.79 8.90 -7.52
N ASN A 325 -11.68 8.22 -7.80
CA ASN A 325 -10.42 8.87 -8.11
C ASN A 325 -10.36 9.21 -9.61
N THR A 326 -9.71 10.33 -9.93
CA THR A 326 -9.65 10.88 -11.28
C THR A 326 -8.21 11.11 -11.71
N GLY A 327 -7.80 10.52 -12.84
CA GLY A 327 -6.45 10.70 -13.40
C GLY A 327 -6.44 10.71 -14.93
N ALA A 328 -5.30 10.95 -15.57
CA ALA A 328 -5.20 10.88 -17.03
C ALA A 328 -4.97 9.44 -17.51
N LEU A 329 -4.01 8.74 -16.93
CA LEU A 329 -3.61 7.39 -17.32
C LEU A 329 -4.46 6.32 -16.63
N GLY A 330 -4.68 6.41 -15.32
CA GLY A 330 -5.51 5.47 -14.57
C GLY A 330 -6.22 6.17 -13.41
N GLY A 331 -7.51 5.96 -13.25
CA GLY A 331 -8.31 6.74 -12.30
C GLY A 331 -7.90 6.46 -10.86
N ALA A 332 -7.72 5.19 -10.49
CA ALA A 332 -7.21 4.80 -9.19
C ALA A 332 -5.69 4.56 -9.20
N VAL A 333 -5.21 3.68 -10.08
CA VAL A 333 -3.81 3.27 -10.12
C VAL A 333 -3.26 3.40 -11.53
N GLY A 334 -2.11 4.06 -11.67
CA GLY A 334 -1.35 4.13 -12.90
C GLY A 334 0.07 3.61 -12.69
N LEU A 335 0.53 2.72 -13.55
CA LEU A 335 1.83 2.08 -13.44
C LEU A 335 2.54 2.05 -14.79
N ILE A 336 3.81 2.48 -14.78
CA ILE A 336 4.70 2.45 -15.95
C ILE A 336 6.11 1.93 -15.62
N ASN A 337 6.85 1.56 -16.65
CA ASN A 337 8.32 1.35 -16.62
C ASN A 337 8.81 0.19 -15.72
N GLY A 338 8.29 -1.01 -15.94
CA GLY A 338 8.81 -2.25 -15.35
C GLY A 338 8.38 -2.49 -13.90
N SER A 339 7.33 -1.80 -13.44
CA SER A 339 6.73 -2.03 -12.13
C SER A 339 5.86 -3.31 -12.11
N PHE A 340 5.61 -3.82 -10.90
CA PHE A 340 4.70 -4.93 -10.62
C PHE A 340 3.49 -4.45 -9.81
N LEU A 341 2.30 -4.94 -10.15
CA LEU A 341 1.07 -4.68 -9.39
C LEU A 341 0.42 -5.98 -8.93
N ALA A 342 0.13 -6.07 -7.64
CA ALA A 342 -0.80 -7.03 -7.07
C ALA A 342 -1.99 -6.30 -6.44
N VAL A 343 -3.21 -6.70 -6.79
CA VAL A 343 -4.43 -6.23 -6.13
C VAL A 343 -5.28 -7.43 -5.76
N SER A 344 -5.71 -7.49 -4.51
CA SER A 344 -6.55 -8.58 -4.02
C SER A 344 -7.66 -8.11 -3.09
N ASN A 345 -8.81 -8.79 -3.14
CA ASN A 345 -9.93 -8.58 -2.21
C ASN A 345 -10.33 -7.10 -2.06
N SER A 346 -10.22 -6.32 -3.13
CA SER A 346 -10.35 -4.86 -3.09
C SER A 346 -11.47 -4.37 -4.00
N HIS A 347 -11.97 -3.17 -3.71
CA HIS A 347 -13.06 -2.54 -4.45
C HIS A 347 -12.58 -1.26 -5.13
N LEU A 348 -12.64 -1.24 -6.46
CA LEU A 348 -12.29 -0.11 -7.31
C LEU A 348 -13.57 0.45 -7.93
N LEU A 349 -14.07 1.54 -7.36
CA LEU A 349 -15.43 2.01 -7.55
C LEU A 349 -15.49 3.41 -8.16
N GLY A 350 -16.19 3.58 -9.29
CA GLY A 350 -16.50 4.92 -9.82
C GLY A 350 -15.28 5.75 -10.20
N ASN A 351 -14.14 5.12 -10.51
CA ASN A 351 -12.92 5.84 -10.89
C ASN A 351 -12.98 6.25 -12.36
N SER A 352 -12.33 7.35 -12.71
CA SER A 352 -12.36 7.91 -14.06
C SER A 352 -10.99 8.28 -14.59
N ALA A 353 -10.71 7.93 -15.84
CA ALA A 353 -9.51 8.38 -16.53
C ALA A 353 -9.66 8.45 -18.06
N GLN A 354 -8.59 8.77 -18.80
CA GLN A 354 -8.62 8.68 -20.26
C GLN A 354 -8.43 7.23 -20.72
N ASN A 355 -7.46 6.54 -20.13
CA ASN A 355 -7.27 5.10 -20.27
C ASN A 355 -7.50 4.46 -18.89
N GLY A 356 -7.84 3.18 -18.81
CA GLY A 356 -7.84 2.44 -17.54
C GLY A 356 -8.62 3.13 -16.42
N GLY A 357 -9.96 3.22 -16.55
CA GLY A 357 -10.78 4.05 -15.66
C GLY A 357 -10.53 3.79 -14.18
N ALA A 358 -10.20 2.55 -13.78
CA ALA A 358 -9.59 2.26 -12.48
C ALA A 358 -8.06 2.07 -12.57
N VAL A 359 -7.60 1.13 -13.40
CA VAL A 359 -6.20 0.69 -13.41
C VAL A 359 -5.61 0.82 -14.80
N PHE A 360 -4.40 1.39 -14.87
CA PHE A 360 -3.60 1.49 -16.07
C PHE A 360 -2.23 0.87 -15.87
N LEU A 361 -1.88 -0.08 -16.75
CA LEU A 361 -0.60 -0.77 -16.77
C LEU A 361 0.07 -0.59 -18.12
N SER A 362 1.32 -0.15 -18.13
CA SER A 362 2.14 -0.10 -19.35
C SER A 362 3.57 -0.54 -19.08
N ASN A 363 4.09 -1.43 -19.93
CA ASN A 363 5.44 -1.98 -19.83
C ASN A 363 5.72 -2.59 -18.44
N CYS A 364 4.80 -3.39 -17.89
CA CYS A 364 5.00 -4.02 -16.59
C CYS A 364 5.82 -5.31 -16.67
N THR A 365 6.39 -5.73 -15.54
CA THR A 365 7.03 -7.05 -15.43
C THR A 365 5.97 -8.13 -15.54
N ASP A 366 5.01 -8.11 -14.62
CA ASP A 366 3.76 -8.88 -14.59
C ASP A 366 2.74 -8.17 -13.68
N SER A 367 1.53 -8.72 -13.60
CA SER A 367 0.47 -8.27 -12.69
C SER A 367 -0.33 -9.44 -12.14
N LEU A 368 -0.88 -9.30 -10.93
CA LEU A 368 -1.76 -10.28 -10.30
C LEU A 368 -2.99 -9.57 -9.74
N LEU A 369 -4.14 -9.76 -10.37
CA LEU A 369 -5.41 -9.18 -9.94
C LEU A 369 -6.34 -10.32 -9.54
N ASN A 370 -6.65 -10.42 -8.24
CA ASN A 370 -7.41 -11.54 -7.70
C ASN A 370 -8.61 -11.10 -6.85
N SER A 371 -9.81 -11.60 -7.11
CA SER A 371 -10.97 -11.44 -6.22
C SER A 371 -11.32 -9.97 -5.97
N ASN A 372 -11.19 -9.11 -6.98
CA ASN A 372 -11.49 -7.68 -6.87
C ASN A 372 -12.83 -7.33 -7.52
N THR A 373 -13.41 -6.21 -7.10
CA THR A 373 -14.59 -5.63 -7.75
C THR A 373 -14.23 -4.31 -8.43
N TYR A 374 -14.44 -4.24 -9.74
CA TYR A 374 -14.35 -3.04 -10.55
C TYR A 374 -15.75 -2.61 -10.96
N ALA A 375 -16.33 -1.63 -10.26
CA ALA A 375 -17.70 -1.21 -10.51
C ALA A 375 -17.84 0.26 -10.90
N GLY A 376 -18.58 0.54 -11.97
CA GLY A 376 -18.91 1.91 -12.38
C GLY A 376 -17.72 2.75 -12.82
N ASN A 377 -16.60 2.14 -13.21
CA ASN A 377 -15.42 2.87 -13.65
C ASN A 377 -15.56 3.31 -15.11
N SER A 378 -15.00 4.47 -15.46
CA SER A 378 -15.15 5.06 -16.79
C SER A 378 -13.82 5.50 -17.40
N ALA A 379 -13.60 5.17 -18.67
CA ALA A 379 -12.49 5.69 -19.46
C ALA A 379 -12.99 6.50 -20.66
N SER A 380 -12.43 7.69 -20.91
CA SER A 380 -12.83 8.47 -22.09
C SER A 380 -12.32 7.90 -23.41
N VAL A 381 -11.34 6.99 -23.38
CA VAL A 381 -10.76 6.33 -24.55
C VAL A 381 -10.93 4.82 -24.44
N GLN A 382 -10.25 4.16 -23.50
CA GLN A 382 -10.20 2.70 -23.51
C GLN A 382 -9.96 2.06 -22.14
N GLY A 383 -10.54 0.88 -21.94
CA GLY A 383 -10.42 0.09 -20.72
C GLY A 383 -11.14 0.76 -19.55
N GLY A 384 -12.47 0.71 -19.53
CA GLY A 384 -13.26 1.44 -18.52
C GLY A 384 -12.94 1.04 -17.09
N ALA A 385 -12.56 -0.21 -16.84
CA ALA A 385 -11.97 -0.65 -15.59
C ALA A 385 -10.44 -0.73 -15.68
N LEU A 386 -9.93 -1.51 -16.65
CA LEU A 386 -8.52 -1.86 -16.75
C LEU A 386 -8.02 -1.62 -18.17
N TYR A 387 -6.88 -0.96 -18.26
CA TYR A 387 -6.06 -0.92 -19.46
C TYR A 387 -4.71 -1.56 -19.15
N ALA A 388 -4.29 -2.51 -19.99
CA ALA A 388 -2.96 -3.10 -19.89
C ALA A 388 -2.29 -3.26 -21.26
N GLU A 389 -1.07 -2.73 -21.36
CA GLU A 389 -0.22 -2.79 -22.54
C GLU A 389 1.15 -3.37 -22.18
N LYS A 390 1.65 -4.32 -22.97
CA LYS A 390 2.99 -4.93 -22.78
C LYS A 390 3.17 -5.50 -21.37
N CYS A 391 2.10 -6.13 -20.92
CA CYS A 391 1.95 -6.70 -19.59
C CYS A 391 1.61 -8.18 -19.70
N GLY A 392 2.09 -8.98 -18.76
CA GLY A 392 1.59 -10.32 -18.48
C GLY A 392 0.81 -10.30 -17.17
N GLY A 393 0.20 -11.42 -16.83
CA GLY A 393 -0.40 -11.57 -15.52
C GLY A 393 -1.54 -12.57 -15.42
N ASP A 394 -1.86 -12.87 -14.17
CA ASP A 394 -3.02 -13.68 -13.80
C ASP A 394 -4.13 -12.76 -13.29
N TYR A 395 -5.28 -12.90 -13.93
CA TYR A 395 -6.52 -12.21 -13.64
C TYR A 395 -7.50 -13.31 -13.21
N LEU A 396 -7.74 -13.35 -11.89
CA LEU A 396 -8.43 -14.45 -11.23
C LEU A 396 -9.65 -13.93 -10.47
N ASP A 397 -10.82 -14.49 -10.74
CA ASP A 397 -12.03 -14.31 -9.94
C ASP A 397 -12.42 -12.83 -9.70
N ASN A 398 -12.13 -11.91 -10.63
CA ASN A 398 -12.55 -10.52 -10.51
C ASN A 398 -13.95 -10.30 -11.09
N SER A 399 -14.57 -9.20 -10.67
CA SER A 399 -15.90 -8.78 -11.11
C SER A 399 -15.85 -7.39 -11.70
N TYR A 400 -16.18 -7.26 -12.98
CA TYR A 400 -16.25 -6.02 -13.75
C TYR A 400 -17.72 -5.69 -14.03
N VAL A 401 -18.28 -4.75 -13.26
CA VAL A 401 -19.70 -4.40 -13.30
C VAL A 401 -19.93 -2.97 -13.75
N SER A 402 -20.74 -2.76 -14.78
CA SER A 402 -21.18 -1.43 -15.21
C SER A 402 -20.03 -0.46 -15.52
N ASN A 403 -18.93 -0.96 -16.06
CA ASN A 403 -17.83 -0.12 -16.52
C ASN A 403 -18.10 0.40 -17.94
N GLY A 404 -17.56 1.57 -18.26
CA GLY A 404 -17.83 2.28 -19.51
C GLY A 404 -16.57 2.82 -20.19
N ALA A 405 -16.46 2.65 -21.51
CA ALA A 405 -15.41 3.31 -22.29
C ALA A 405 -15.82 3.59 -23.74
N GLN A 406 -15.00 4.33 -24.51
CA GLN A 406 -15.18 4.38 -25.96
C GLN A 406 -14.77 3.05 -26.61
N ARG A 407 -13.73 2.38 -26.12
CA ARG A 407 -13.28 1.05 -26.57
C ARG A 407 -12.99 0.16 -25.37
N ALA A 408 -13.49 -1.08 -25.36
CA ALA A 408 -13.35 -2.01 -24.24
C ALA A 408 -13.91 -1.45 -22.92
N GLY A 409 -15.24 -1.57 -22.78
CA GLY A 409 -16.00 -1.05 -21.63
C GLY A 409 -15.45 -1.46 -20.26
N ALA A 410 -14.93 -2.69 -20.12
CA ALA A 410 -14.25 -3.14 -18.91
C ALA A 410 -12.73 -3.24 -19.10
N VAL A 411 -12.25 -4.21 -19.88
CA VAL A 411 -10.82 -4.56 -19.94
C VAL A 411 -10.28 -4.42 -21.34
N TYR A 412 -9.29 -3.56 -21.50
CA TYR A 412 -8.50 -3.44 -22.74
C TYR A 412 -7.11 -4.05 -22.53
N PHE A 413 -6.76 -5.03 -23.36
CA PHE A 413 -5.50 -5.76 -23.27
C PHE A 413 -4.77 -5.80 -24.62
N THR A 414 -3.55 -5.26 -24.70
CA THR A 414 -2.81 -5.17 -25.97
C THR A 414 -1.32 -5.51 -25.88
N THR A 415 -0.79 -6.12 -26.93
CA THR A 415 0.65 -6.40 -27.13
C THR A 415 1.28 -7.11 -25.95
N ALA A 416 0.59 -8.12 -25.45
CA ALA A 416 0.81 -8.64 -24.12
C ALA A 416 1.73 -9.86 -24.07
N LYS A 417 2.37 -10.03 -22.92
CA LYS A 417 2.94 -11.33 -22.52
C LYS A 417 1.78 -12.28 -22.20
N TYR A 418 2.10 -13.52 -21.83
CA TYR A 418 1.07 -14.50 -21.48
C TYR A 418 0.12 -13.95 -20.40
N CYS A 419 -1.18 -14.09 -20.60
CA CYS A 419 -2.22 -13.71 -19.63
C CYS A 419 -3.19 -14.85 -19.38
N LEU A 420 -3.68 -14.97 -18.15
CA LEU A 420 -4.74 -15.90 -17.80
C LEU A 420 -5.91 -15.11 -17.24
N PHE A 421 -7.07 -15.19 -17.88
CA PHE A 421 -8.34 -14.74 -17.34
C PHE A 421 -9.11 -15.98 -16.89
N GLN A 422 -9.27 -16.15 -15.57
CA GLN A 422 -9.93 -17.32 -15.01
C GLN A 422 -10.98 -16.91 -13.97
N GLY A 423 -12.18 -17.47 -14.06
CA GLY A 423 -13.23 -17.19 -13.08
C GLY A 423 -13.79 -15.76 -13.13
N GLU A 424 -13.49 -15.01 -14.19
CA GLU A 424 -13.84 -13.60 -14.30
C GLU A 424 -15.33 -13.40 -14.58
N THR A 425 -15.92 -12.35 -13.99
CA THR A 425 -17.31 -11.95 -14.26
C THR A 425 -17.36 -10.56 -14.89
N PHE A 426 -17.91 -10.45 -16.10
CA PHE A 426 -18.14 -9.19 -16.82
C PHE A 426 -19.65 -8.98 -16.96
N GLN A 427 -20.19 -7.97 -16.28
CA GLN A 427 -21.62 -7.70 -16.26
C GLN A 427 -21.97 -6.25 -16.57
N ASN A 428 -22.97 -6.03 -17.44
CA ASN A 428 -23.52 -4.70 -17.74
C ASN A 428 -22.47 -3.67 -18.20
N ASN A 429 -21.33 -4.12 -18.75
CA ASN A 429 -20.32 -3.19 -19.24
C ASN A 429 -20.77 -2.63 -20.58
N THR A 430 -20.38 -1.39 -20.85
CA THR A 430 -20.82 -0.66 -22.03
C THR A 430 -19.63 -0.06 -22.77
N ALA A 431 -19.67 -0.14 -24.10
CA ALA A 431 -18.75 0.61 -24.93
C ALA A 431 -19.48 1.27 -26.08
N VAL A 432 -19.08 2.50 -26.40
CA VAL A 432 -19.62 3.22 -27.55
C VAL A 432 -19.06 2.64 -28.86
N GLY A 433 -17.83 2.11 -28.84
CA GLY A 433 -17.15 1.43 -29.95
C GLY A 433 -16.77 -0.02 -29.61
N ASP A 434 -16.20 -0.73 -30.60
CA ASP A 434 -15.75 -2.14 -30.58
C ASP A 434 -16.40 -3.04 -29.50
N THR A 435 -15.71 -3.50 -28.45
CA THR A 435 -16.29 -4.40 -27.43
C THR A 435 -16.52 -3.71 -26.09
N SER A 436 -17.44 -4.24 -25.28
CA SER A 436 -17.73 -3.75 -23.93
C SER A 436 -17.15 -4.58 -22.79
N GLY A 437 -16.93 -5.88 -22.98
CA GLY A 437 -16.35 -6.73 -21.95
C GLY A 437 -14.82 -6.72 -22.01
N LEU A 438 -14.25 -7.74 -22.64
CA LEU A 438 -12.82 -7.97 -22.74
C LEU A 438 -12.35 -7.79 -24.19
N GLU A 439 -11.43 -6.84 -24.39
CA GLU A 439 -10.70 -6.72 -25.65
C GLU A 439 -9.28 -7.27 -25.51
N MET A 440 -8.90 -8.16 -26.42
CA MET A 440 -7.54 -8.67 -26.54
C MET A 440 -7.01 -8.42 -27.96
N THR A 441 -5.87 -7.73 -28.07
CA THR A 441 -5.20 -7.48 -29.35
C THR A 441 -3.72 -7.85 -29.27
N ASN A 442 -3.21 -8.65 -30.22
CA ASN A 442 -1.83 -9.13 -30.21
C ASN A 442 -1.44 -9.76 -28.86
N ALA A 443 -2.35 -10.52 -28.27
CA ALA A 443 -2.21 -11.10 -26.94
C ALA A 443 -2.09 -12.62 -27.00
N ILE A 444 -1.36 -13.18 -26.05
CA ILE A 444 -1.26 -14.61 -25.83
C ILE A 444 -1.88 -14.88 -24.45
N GLY A 445 -2.81 -15.82 -24.36
CA GLY A 445 -3.45 -16.10 -23.07
C GLY A 445 -4.80 -16.78 -23.17
N ASN A 446 -5.31 -17.35 -22.10
CA ASN A 446 -6.59 -18.07 -22.12
C ASN A 446 -7.68 -17.31 -21.36
N VAL A 447 -8.93 -17.50 -21.79
CA VAL A 447 -10.14 -17.11 -21.07
C VAL A 447 -10.84 -18.39 -20.64
N ASP A 448 -10.86 -18.68 -19.34
CA ASP A 448 -11.35 -19.94 -18.79
C ASP A 448 -12.37 -19.70 -17.68
N SER A 449 -13.48 -20.43 -17.72
CA SER A 449 -14.47 -20.45 -16.64
C SER A 449 -15.01 -19.05 -16.29
N CYS A 450 -15.12 -18.18 -17.29
CA CYS A 450 -15.55 -16.80 -17.14
C CYS A 450 -17.05 -16.64 -17.47
N ILE A 451 -17.67 -15.59 -16.95
CA ILE A 451 -19.08 -15.24 -17.19
C ILE A 451 -19.14 -13.84 -17.81
N PHE A 452 -19.79 -13.73 -18.96
CA PHE A 452 -20.09 -12.47 -19.63
C PHE A 452 -21.60 -12.34 -19.75
N SER A 453 -22.18 -11.37 -19.05
CA SER A 453 -23.63 -11.16 -19.03
C SER A 453 -24.04 -9.71 -19.32
N ALA A 454 -25.04 -9.52 -20.18
CA ALA A 454 -25.65 -8.21 -20.43
C ALA A 454 -24.65 -7.11 -20.84
N ASN A 455 -23.56 -7.47 -21.54
CA ASN A 455 -22.60 -6.49 -22.03
C ASN A 455 -23.09 -5.91 -23.36
N TYR A 456 -22.90 -4.60 -23.56
CA TYR A 456 -23.38 -3.87 -24.73
C TYR A 456 -22.25 -3.13 -25.47
N GLY A 457 -21.97 -3.55 -26.70
CA GLY A 457 -20.88 -3.01 -27.53
C GLY A 457 -21.19 -3.02 -29.02
N GLN A 458 -20.20 -2.69 -29.85
CA GLN A 458 -20.33 -2.70 -31.30
C GLN A 458 -20.09 -4.09 -31.92
N LYS A 459 -18.98 -4.75 -31.57
CA LYS A 459 -18.53 -6.05 -32.09
C LYS A 459 -18.13 -6.92 -30.92
N GLY A 460 -18.59 -8.17 -30.87
CA GLY A 460 -18.15 -9.09 -29.83
C GLY A 460 -18.39 -8.49 -28.46
N SER A 461 -19.62 -8.10 -28.14
CA SER A 461 -19.88 -7.21 -27.00
C SER A 461 -19.33 -7.76 -25.67
N ALA A 462 -19.26 -9.08 -25.53
CA ALA A 462 -18.53 -9.73 -24.44
C ALA A 462 -17.02 -9.80 -24.68
N ILE A 463 -16.59 -10.34 -25.84
CA ILE A 463 -15.18 -10.50 -26.17
C ILE A 463 -14.90 -10.08 -27.61
N PHE A 464 -13.87 -9.23 -27.79
CA PHE A 464 -13.23 -9.01 -29.08
C PHE A 464 -11.77 -9.47 -29.05
N GLN A 465 -11.38 -10.31 -30.01
CA GLN A 465 -10.00 -10.77 -30.19
C GLN A 465 -9.47 -10.43 -31.58
N ASN A 466 -8.27 -9.86 -31.63
CA ASN A 466 -7.59 -9.57 -32.89
C ASN A 466 -6.11 -9.97 -32.84
N ALA A 467 -5.70 -10.82 -33.78
CA ALA A 467 -4.34 -11.37 -33.83
C ALA A 467 -3.88 -12.01 -32.50
N CYS A 468 -4.78 -12.73 -31.83
CA CYS A 468 -4.51 -13.39 -30.56
C CYS A 468 -4.09 -14.86 -30.73
N THR A 469 -3.39 -15.40 -29.73
CA THR A 469 -3.27 -16.84 -29.52
C THR A 469 -3.92 -17.17 -28.17
N SER A 470 -5.18 -17.60 -28.21
CA SER A 470 -6.03 -17.68 -27.02
C SER A 470 -7.13 -18.73 -27.16
N ASN A 471 -7.28 -19.58 -26.15
CA ASN A 471 -8.44 -20.45 -26.03
C ASN A 471 -9.51 -19.79 -25.16
N ILE A 472 -10.77 -20.02 -25.51
CA ILE A 472 -11.94 -19.66 -24.70
C ILE A 472 -12.58 -20.96 -24.24
N ILE A 473 -12.60 -21.20 -22.93
CA ILE A 473 -12.87 -22.51 -22.35
C ILE A 473 -13.91 -22.36 -21.23
N ASN A 474 -14.86 -23.30 -21.16
CA ASN A 474 -15.81 -23.45 -20.04
C ASN A 474 -16.54 -22.14 -19.62
N SER A 475 -16.71 -21.20 -20.55
CA SER A 475 -17.21 -19.87 -20.25
C SER A 475 -18.67 -19.70 -20.66
N ILE A 476 -19.37 -18.80 -19.98
CA ILE A 476 -20.79 -18.52 -20.18
C ILE A 476 -20.95 -17.11 -20.78
N PHE A 477 -21.73 -17.02 -21.85
CA PHE A 477 -22.08 -15.79 -22.54
C PHE A 477 -23.60 -15.68 -22.59
N GLU A 478 -24.17 -14.76 -21.81
CA GLU A 478 -25.61 -14.59 -21.70
C GLU A 478 -26.05 -13.15 -21.98
N ASP A 479 -27.08 -12.96 -22.80
CA ASP A 479 -27.74 -11.66 -23.01
C ASP A 479 -26.78 -10.54 -23.46
N ASN A 480 -25.69 -10.89 -24.14
CA ASN A 480 -24.74 -9.90 -24.65
C ASN A 480 -25.23 -9.36 -26.01
N GLN A 481 -25.17 -8.05 -26.21
CA GLN A 481 -25.73 -7.36 -27.37
C GLN A 481 -24.67 -6.56 -28.13
N ALA A 482 -24.49 -6.90 -29.41
CA ALA A 482 -23.62 -6.19 -30.33
C ALA A 482 -24.43 -5.41 -31.39
N THR A 483 -24.11 -4.14 -31.62
CA THR A 483 -24.76 -3.34 -32.68
C THR A 483 -24.28 -3.67 -34.11
N THR A 484 -23.30 -4.56 -34.25
CA THR A 484 -22.86 -5.07 -35.56
C THR A 484 -22.82 -6.59 -35.57
N SER A 485 -21.70 -7.22 -35.26
CA SER A 485 -21.50 -8.66 -35.44
C SER A 485 -20.93 -9.34 -34.21
N GLY A 486 -21.29 -10.62 -34.02
CA GLY A 486 -20.83 -11.43 -32.90
C GLY A 486 -21.44 -10.92 -31.60
N GLY A 487 -22.71 -11.24 -31.34
CA GLY A 487 -23.41 -10.71 -30.16
C GLY A 487 -22.64 -10.95 -28.87
N ALA A 488 -21.98 -12.09 -28.75
CA ALA A 488 -21.02 -12.37 -27.67
C ALA A 488 -19.56 -12.16 -28.10
N ILE A 489 -19.09 -12.92 -29.09
CA ILE A 489 -17.67 -13.01 -29.44
C ILE A 489 -17.44 -12.56 -30.87
N PHE A 490 -16.41 -11.74 -31.07
CA PHE A 490 -15.87 -11.40 -32.38
C PHE A 490 -14.37 -11.71 -32.42
N ARG A 491 -13.92 -12.52 -33.40
CA ARG A 491 -12.49 -12.85 -33.59
C ARG A 491 -12.03 -12.53 -35.01
N ALA A 492 -10.88 -11.87 -35.12
CA ALA A 492 -10.30 -11.48 -36.40
C ALA A 492 -8.77 -11.57 -36.43
N GLY A 493 -8.17 -11.23 -37.58
CA GLY A 493 -6.74 -11.00 -37.71
C GLY A 493 -5.89 -12.25 -37.51
N GLN A 494 -6.32 -13.40 -38.02
CA GLN A 494 -5.63 -14.68 -37.83
C GLN A 494 -5.54 -15.13 -36.38
N THR A 495 -6.54 -14.77 -35.55
CA THR A 495 -6.64 -15.26 -34.17
C THR A 495 -6.65 -16.79 -34.13
N ARG A 496 -5.81 -17.36 -33.27
CA ARG A 496 -5.60 -18.80 -33.09
C ARG A 496 -6.11 -19.26 -31.73
N GLY A 497 -6.90 -20.32 -31.71
CA GLY A 497 -7.30 -21.02 -30.51
C GLY A 497 -8.74 -21.50 -30.54
N ASN A 498 -9.04 -22.47 -29.67
CA ASN A 498 -10.32 -23.16 -29.66
C ASN A 498 -11.34 -22.45 -28.76
N ILE A 499 -12.62 -22.58 -29.11
CA ILE A 499 -13.74 -22.26 -28.23
C ILE A 499 -14.33 -23.59 -27.77
N THR A 500 -14.17 -23.94 -26.50
CA THR A 500 -14.50 -25.30 -26.01
C THR A 500 -15.37 -25.26 -24.75
N GLY A 501 -16.41 -26.09 -24.69
CA GLY A 501 -17.20 -26.25 -23.46
C GLY A 501 -17.99 -25.01 -23.04
N CYS A 502 -18.19 -24.04 -23.94
CA CYS A 502 -18.82 -22.76 -23.62
C CYS A 502 -20.35 -22.80 -23.82
N SER A 503 -21.07 -21.91 -23.15
CA SER A 503 -22.51 -21.74 -23.31
C SER A 503 -22.84 -20.33 -23.83
N PHE A 504 -23.64 -20.25 -24.89
CA PHE A 504 -24.08 -19.01 -25.55
C PHE A 504 -25.60 -18.94 -25.52
N LEU A 505 -26.15 -18.11 -24.65
CA LEU A 505 -27.58 -17.98 -24.41
C LEU A 505 -28.05 -16.56 -24.69
N GLN A 506 -29.10 -16.40 -25.48
CA GLN A 506 -29.80 -15.12 -25.65
C GLN A 506 -28.91 -13.96 -26.13
N ASN A 507 -27.78 -14.24 -26.78
CA ASN A 507 -26.92 -13.19 -27.29
C ASN A 507 -27.48 -12.66 -28.62
N THR A 508 -27.36 -11.35 -28.84
CA THR A 508 -27.95 -10.68 -29.99
C THR A 508 -26.95 -9.82 -30.76
N ALA A 509 -27.09 -9.80 -32.08
CA ALA A 509 -26.33 -8.93 -32.97
C ALA A 509 -27.26 -8.25 -33.98
N ASP A 510 -27.08 -6.96 -34.26
CA ASP A 510 -27.94 -6.28 -35.24
C ASP A 510 -27.66 -6.73 -36.69
N GLN A 511 -26.42 -7.18 -36.98
CA GLN A 511 -26.00 -7.59 -38.33
C GLN A 511 -25.74 -9.08 -38.49
N LEU A 512 -24.64 -9.63 -37.94
CA LEU A 512 -24.23 -11.01 -38.22
C LEU A 512 -23.92 -11.77 -36.93
N ALA A 513 -24.35 -13.04 -36.85
CA ALA A 513 -24.04 -13.97 -35.78
C ALA A 513 -24.41 -13.45 -34.38
N GLY A 514 -25.58 -13.87 -33.89
CA GLY A 514 -26.04 -13.54 -32.54
C GLY A 514 -25.08 -13.99 -31.44
N ALA A 515 -24.24 -15.01 -31.67
CA ALA A 515 -23.23 -15.43 -30.69
C ALA A 515 -21.79 -15.17 -31.15
N ILE A 516 -21.32 -15.88 -32.19
CA ILE A 516 -19.89 -15.92 -32.55
C ILE A 516 -19.69 -15.47 -34.00
N TYR A 517 -18.90 -14.42 -34.17
CA TYR A 517 -18.38 -14.02 -35.47
C TYR A 517 -16.87 -14.30 -35.53
N ASP A 518 -16.46 -15.20 -36.42
CA ASP A 518 -15.05 -15.46 -36.72
C ASP A 518 -14.70 -15.00 -38.14
N ASP A 519 -13.62 -14.24 -38.26
CA ASP A 519 -13.04 -13.85 -39.54
C ASP A 519 -11.55 -14.21 -39.58
N GLN A 520 -11.15 -14.94 -40.60
CA GLN A 520 -9.77 -15.42 -40.82
C GLN A 520 -9.16 -16.17 -39.62
N SER A 521 -10.00 -16.69 -38.71
CA SER A 521 -9.54 -17.28 -37.44
C SER A 521 -9.30 -18.79 -37.56
N ILE A 522 -8.41 -19.31 -36.72
CA ILE A 522 -7.94 -20.70 -36.76
C ILE A 522 -8.28 -21.36 -35.42
N GLY A 523 -9.13 -22.37 -35.45
CA GLY A 523 -9.50 -23.11 -34.24
C GLY A 523 -10.85 -23.80 -34.37
N ASN A 524 -11.07 -24.78 -33.51
CA ASN A 524 -12.32 -25.50 -33.45
C ASN A 524 -13.32 -24.82 -32.49
N ILE A 525 -14.61 -25.01 -32.76
CA ILE A 525 -15.69 -24.71 -31.82
C ILE A 525 -16.27 -26.06 -31.38
N GLN A 526 -16.07 -26.43 -30.12
CA GLN A 526 -16.27 -27.81 -29.66
C GLN A 526 -17.03 -27.89 -28.35
N SER A 527 -17.98 -28.83 -28.27
CA SER A 527 -18.69 -29.12 -27.02
C SER A 527 -19.42 -27.90 -26.42
N CYS A 528 -19.83 -26.96 -27.27
CA CYS A 528 -20.54 -25.75 -26.85
C CYS A 528 -22.06 -25.92 -26.91
N THR A 529 -22.79 -25.12 -26.12
CA THR A 529 -24.25 -25.06 -26.15
C THR A 529 -24.71 -23.70 -26.67
N PHE A 530 -25.67 -23.69 -27.60
CA PHE A 530 -26.27 -22.48 -28.14
C PHE A 530 -27.78 -22.50 -27.86
N GLY A 531 -28.34 -21.37 -27.43
CA GLY A 531 -29.78 -21.24 -27.20
C GLY A 531 -30.25 -19.82 -27.40
N ASN A 532 -31.26 -19.62 -28.24
CA ASN A 532 -31.92 -18.34 -28.47
C ASN A 532 -30.98 -17.18 -28.87
N ASN A 533 -29.85 -17.44 -29.51
CA ASN A 533 -29.00 -16.38 -30.06
C ASN A 533 -29.59 -15.88 -31.38
N GLN A 534 -29.55 -14.57 -31.62
CA GLN A 534 -30.24 -13.96 -32.77
C GLN A 534 -29.38 -12.91 -33.48
N ALA A 535 -29.36 -12.96 -34.81
CA ALA A 535 -28.93 -11.85 -35.65
C ALA A 535 -30.17 -11.18 -36.26
N GLN A 536 -30.29 -9.85 -36.18
CA GLN A 536 -31.49 -9.14 -36.66
C GLN A 536 -31.56 -9.01 -38.18
N SER A 537 -30.41 -9.06 -38.87
CA SER A 537 -30.37 -8.97 -40.33
C SER A 537 -30.91 -10.24 -41.00
N THR A 538 -31.84 -10.06 -41.94
CA THR A 538 -32.42 -11.15 -42.74
C THR A 538 -31.35 -11.83 -43.59
N ASN A 539 -31.32 -13.18 -43.63
CA ASN A 539 -30.37 -14.03 -44.38
C ASN A 539 -28.97 -14.17 -43.77
N THR A 540 -28.86 -14.08 -42.46
CA THR A 540 -27.58 -14.21 -41.76
C THR A 540 -27.61 -15.35 -40.76
N ALA A 541 -26.44 -15.85 -40.35
CA ALA A 541 -26.38 -16.90 -39.35
C ALA A 541 -26.97 -16.43 -38.02
N GLY A 542 -27.92 -17.20 -37.48
CA GLY A 542 -28.53 -16.91 -36.18
C GLY A 542 -27.51 -16.90 -35.05
N SER A 543 -26.59 -17.87 -35.03
CA SER A 543 -25.64 -18.07 -33.93
C SER A 543 -24.18 -17.87 -34.33
N ILE A 544 -23.69 -18.53 -35.38
CA ILE A 544 -22.26 -18.61 -35.73
C ILE A 544 -22.04 -18.23 -37.20
N PHE A 545 -21.17 -17.25 -37.44
CA PHE A 545 -20.68 -16.92 -38.77
C PHE A 545 -19.16 -17.10 -38.81
N ARG A 546 -18.66 -17.85 -39.80
CA ARG A 546 -17.22 -18.06 -40.02
C ARG A 546 -16.82 -17.67 -41.44
N ASN A 547 -15.93 -16.70 -41.59
CA ASN A 547 -15.37 -16.30 -42.88
C ASN A 547 -13.87 -16.62 -42.95
N GLN A 548 -13.44 -17.33 -43.99
CA GLN A 548 -12.06 -17.73 -44.25
C GLN A 548 -11.37 -18.40 -43.04
N CYS A 549 -12.15 -19.13 -42.24
CA CYS A 549 -11.67 -19.77 -41.03
C CYS A 549 -11.21 -21.21 -41.28
N SER A 550 -10.31 -21.69 -40.42
CA SER A 550 -9.93 -23.11 -40.37
C SER A 550 -10.29 -23.73 -39.02
N GLY A 551 -10.50 -25.05 -39.02
CA GLY A 551 -11.03 -25.81 -37.89
C GLY A 551 -12.52 -26.15 -38.06
N SER A 552 -13.01 -27.06 -37.21
CA SER A 552 -14.34 -27.64 -37.29
C SER A 552 -15.28 -27.11 -36.20
N ILE A 553 -16.59 -27.23 -36.45
CA ILE A 553 -17.63 -27.13 -35.43
C ILE A 553 -18.08 -28.55 -35.11
N SER A 554 -17.89 -29.03 -33.88
CA SER A 554 -18.22 -30.41 -33.52
C SER A 554 -18.77 -30.52 -32.09
N SER A 555 -19.57 -31.56 -31.84
CA SER A 555 -20.15 -31.85 -30.52
C SER A 555 -20.94 -30.69 -29.88
N CYS A 556 -21.41 -29.73 -30.68
CA CYS A 556 -22.18 -28.59 -30.20
C CYS A 556 -23.69 -28.91 -30.15
N LYS A 557 -24.41 -28.34 -29.19
CA LYS A 557 -25.85 -28.53 -28.99
C LYS A 557 -26.63 -27.24 -29.28
N GLY A 558 -27.87 -27.38 -29.72
CA GLY A 558 -28.81 -26.26 -29.90
C GLY A 558 -28.60 -25.40 -31.14
N LEU A 559 -27.85 -25.91 -32.13
CA LEU A 559 -27.73 -25.29 -33.45
C LEU A 559 -28.73 -25.95 -34.42
N GLY A 560 -29.60 -25.15 -35.04
CA GLY A 560 -30.58 -25.54 -36.05
C GLY A 560 -30.21 -25.08 -37.46
N GLN A 561 -31.16 -25.21 -38.39
CA GLN A 561 -31.00 -24.74 -39.77
C GLN A 561 -30.90 -23.20 -39.79
N GLY A 562 -29.84 -22.67 -40.39
CA GLY A 562 -29.61 -21.22 -40.46
C GLY A 562 -28.85 -20.63 -39.27
N ASP A 563 -28.55 -21.42 -38.24
CA ASP A 563 -27.73 -20.95 -37.11
C ASP A 563 -26.24 -20.85 -37.44
N VAL A 564 -25.78 -21.53 -38.48
CA VAL A 564 -24.37 -21.59 -38.87
C VAL A 564 -24.22 -21.21 -40.34
N GLN A 565 -23.31 -20.28 -40.61
CA GLN A 565 -22.87 -19.93 -41.96
C GLN A 565 -21.33 -19.95 -42.02
N GLN A 566 -20.79 -20.62 -43.04
CA GLN A 566 -19.34 -20.70 -43.27
C GLN A 566 -19.01 -20.32 -44.72
N GLN A 567 -18.11 -19.36 -44.91
CA GLN A 567 -17.63 -18.88 -46.20
C GLN A 567 -16.09 -18.98 -46.23
N GLY A 568 -15.48 -19.42 -47.35
CA GLY A 568 -14.01 -19.44 -47.48
C GLY A 568 -13.30 -20.64 -46.80
N GLN A 569 -12.02 -20.86 -47.15
CA GLN A 569 -11.40 -22.16 -47.45
C GLN A 569 -11.81 -23.40 -46.66
N SER A 570 -12.38 -24.34 -47.41
CA SER A 570 -12.45 -25.76 -47.10
C SER A 570 -11.06 -26.38 -46.94
N THR A 571 -10.80 -27.06 -45.83
CA THR A 571 -9.93 -28.25 -45.80
C THR A 571 -10.48 -29.29 -44.84
N SER A 572 -11.47 -30.04 -45.32
CA SER A 572 -11.67 -31.50 -45.19
C SER A 572 -13.16 -31.82 -45.19
N ARG A 573 -13.57 -32.49 -46.28
CA ARG A 573 -14.84 -33.19 -46.47
C ARG A 573 -14.57 -34.67 -46.15
N PRO A 574 -15.64 -35.43 -45.89
CA PRO A 574 -15.96 -36.06 -44.60
C PRO A 574 -14.95 -37.12 -44.12
#